data_AF-A0A5J4UX75-F1
#
_entry.id   AF-A0A5J4UX75-F1
#
_cell.length_a   1.000
_cell.length_b   1.000
_cell.length_c   1.000
_cell.angle_alpha   90.00
_cell.angle_beta   90.00
_cell.angle_gamma   90.00
#
_symmetry.space_group_name_H-M   'P 1'
#
loop_
_entity.id
_entity.type
_entity.pdbx_description
1 polymer ?
#
loop_
_entity_poly.entity_id
_entity_poly.type
_entity_poly.pdbx_seq_one_letter_code
_entity_poly.pdbx_strand_id
1 'polypeptide(L)'
;MRCIADLITKISIEQRTDSGLKNQIYNISPVTLSIKNYVVTEETANICSYKATDDCLQKIWELFANRPFVKSTQRVEAQSFPTSTTTTGMITSQNIPLPYVTDLFQLFPKDARATICYVNPSYHYMYVTTCGRNFPDMPMNTLDQQFFQMQLNANNLDLLFEATYQFEDALKTVRNTASRRLNIYIDLTSFRIIFQYEMNSNGALIFDGLDTNNQNVSIKLRGALIYQGDTDCYYNVDLMSRRPPPPILCTIHYIFWLFGPANGGSCVYDVNNTFDEVLSQIEGFINNIYF
;
A
#
# COMPACT_ATOMS: atom_id res chain seq x y z
N MET A 1 14.03 -43.71 24.57
CA MET A 1 15.33 -43.25 24.03
C MET A 1 15.04 -42.65 22.65
N ARG A 2 15.24 -41.34 22.49
CA ARG A 2 15.17 -40.66 21.19
C ARG A 2 16.27 -41.24 20.29
N CYS A 3 15.92 -41.60 19.06
CA CYS A 3 16.89 -41.63 17.97
C CYS A 3 16.23 -40.99 16.75
N ILE A 4 16.66 -39.76 16.44
CA ILE A 4 16.45 -39.11 15.16
C ILE A 4 17.41 -39.79 14.20
N ALA A 5 16.90 -40.45 13.17
CA ALA A 5 17.70 -40.91 12.05
C ALA A 5 17.51 -39.94 10.89
N ASP A 6 18.41 -38.97 10.84
CA ASP A 6 18.82 -38.32 9.60
C ASP A 6 19.18 -39.39 8.56
N LEU A 7 18.48 -39.40 7.41
CA LEU A 7 19.05 -39.44 6.06
C LEU A 7 17.92 -39.66 5.02
N ILE A 8 17.09 -38.65 4.79
CA ILE A 8 16.34 -38.58 3.52
C ILE A 8 17.26 -37.91 2.51
N THR A 9 18.00 -38.71 1.74
CA THR A 9 19.05 -38.20 0.85
C THR A 9 18.53 -37.58 -0.45
N LYS A 10 17.26 -37.79 -0.83
CA LYS A 10 16.61 -37.09 -1.95
C LYS A 10 15.11 -37.35 -2.00
N ILE A 11 14.30 -36.30 -2.11
CA ILE A 11 12.92 -36.38 -2.60
C ILE A 11 12.90 -35.55 -3.89
N SER A 12 12.68 -36.18 -5.04
CA SER A 12 12.46 -35.49 -6.31
C SER A 12 11.00 -35.59 -6.70
N ILE A 13 10.34 -34.44 -6.85
CA ILE A 13 8.95 -34.33 -7.29
C ILE A 13 8.98 -33.81 -8.73
N GLU A 14 8.67 -34.67 -9.70
CA GLU A 14 8.39 -34.22 -11.07
C GLU A 14 6.87 -34.10 -11.24
N GLN A 15 6.37 -32.87 -11.29
CA GLN A 15 5.01 -32.59 -11.72
C GLN A 15 4.96 -32.50 -13.24
N ARG A 16 4.11 -33.32 -13.86
CA ARG A 16 3.70 -33.14 -15.25
C ARG A 16 2.23 -32.77 -15.26
N THR A 17 1.93 -31.49 -15.40
CA THR A 17 0.57 -31.00 -15.60
C THR A 17 0.25 -30.96 -17.09
N ASP A 18 -0.82 -31.64 -17.49
CA ASP A 18 -1.64 -31.18 -18.61
C ASP A 18 -3.03 -30.81 -18.09
N SER A 19 -3.52 -29.70 -18.65
CA SER A 19 -4.53 -28.76 -18.18
C SER A 19 -5.98 -29.24 -18.17
N GLY A 20 -6.84 -28.52 -17.43
CA GLY A 20 -8.25 -28.33 -17.78
C GLY A 20 -9.22 -28.25 -16.58
N LEU A 21 -9.78 -27.06 -16.34
CA LEU A 21 -10.64 -26.71 -15.20
C LEU A 21 -11.94 -27.54 -15.02
N LYS A 22 -12.31 -27.67 -13.73
CA LYS A 22 -13.61 -27.93 -13.07
C LYS A 22 -13.73 -29.34 -12.48
N ASN A 23 -13.71 -29.39 -11.14
CA ASN A 23 -13.55 -30.56 -10.27
C ASN A 23 -12.07 -30.93 -10.11
N GLN A 24 -11.43 -30.42 -9.04
CA GLN A 24 -10.17 -31.00 -8.58
C GLN A 24 -10.48 -32.42 -8.08
N ILE A 25 -10.43 -33.38 -8.98
CA ILE A 25 -10.15 -34.76 -8.62
C ILE A 25 -8.66 -34.74 -8.28
N TYR A 26 -8.33 -34.85 -6.99
CA TYR A 26 -6.95 -35.08 -6.60
C TYR A 26 -6.46 -36.32 -7.33
N ASN A 27 -5.46 -36.18 -8.19
CA ASN A 27 -4.87 -37.33 -8.85
C ASN A 27 -4.00 -38.03 -7.79
N ILE A 28 -4.52 -39.10 -7.20
CA ILE A 28 -3.83 -39.87 -6.16
C ILE A 28 -2.81 -40.75 -6.88
N SER A 29 -1.59 -40.26 -7.01
CA SER A 29 -0.45 -41.06 -7.48
C SER A 29 0.12 -41.83 -6.29
N PRO A 30 0.29 -43.16 -6.36
CA PRO A 30 0.97 -43.90 -5.31
C PRO A 30 2.43 -43.44 -5.20
N VAL A 31 2.85 -43.07 -3.99
CA VAL A 31 4.25 -42.79 -3.67
C VAL A 31 4.80 -44.00 -2.93
N THR A 32 5.89 -44.59 -3.44
CA THR A 32 6.53 -45.74 -2.81
C THR A 32 7.63 -45.27 -1.88
N LEU A 33 7.45 -45.44 -0.57
CA LEU A 33 8.50 -45.24 0.42
C LEU A 33 9.31 -46.54 0.56
N SER A 34 10.62 -46.50 0.30
CA SER A 34 11.51 -47.65 0.52
C SER A 34 12.50 -47.33 1.63
N ILE A 35 12.39 -48.07 2.73
CA ILE A 35 13.31 -47.99 3.86
C ILE A 35 14.11 -49.29 3.91
N LYS A 36 15.43 -49.20 3.87
CA LYS A 36 16.31 -50.38 3.98
C LYS A 36 16.54 -50.73 5.45
N ASN A 37 16.45 -52.02 5.77
CA ASN A 37 16.82 -52.63 7.05
C ASN A 37 15.92 -52.32 8.26
N TYR A 38 14.73 -51.76 8.04
CA TYR A 38 13.73 -51.52 9.08
C TYR A 38 12.36 -52.02 8.63
N VAL A 39 11.51 -52.41 9.58
CA VAL A 39 10.10 -52.77 9.35
C VAL A 39 9.24 -51.63 9.86
N VAL A 40 8.36 -51.10 9.02
CA VAL A 40 7.36 -50.10 9.45
C VAL A 40 6.31 -50.81 10.28
N THR A 41 6.21 -50.47 11.57
CA THR A 41 5.24 -51.07 12.49
C THR A 41 3.94 -50.27 12.59
N GLU A 42 4.00 -48.96 12.34
CA GLU A 42 2.85 -48.05 12.36
C GLU A 42 3.15 -46.85 11.46
N GLU A 43 2.13 -46.36 10.74
CA GLU A 43 2.22 -45.17 9.90
C GLU A 43 1.01 -44.28 10.19
N THR A 44 1.23 -43.01 10.51
CA THR A 44 0.16 -42.06 10.84
C THR A 44 0.30 -40.82 9.96
N ALA A 45 -0.66 -40.59 9.07
CA ALA A 45 -0.75 -39.39 8.26
C ALA A 45 -1.88 -38.50 8.82
N ASN A 46 -1.55 -37.32 9.32
CA ASN A 46 -2.54 -36.35 9.79
C ASN A 46 -2.76 -35.31 8.68
N ILE A 47 -3.79 -35.52 7.85
CA ILE A 47 -4.17 -34.59 6.78
C ILE A 47 -5.38 -33.80 7.28
N CYS A 48 -5.19 -32.56 7.73
CA CYS A 48 -6.29 -31.65 8.03
C CYS A 48 -6.77 -31.00 6.72
N SER A 49 -7.75 -31.61 6.05
CA SER A 49 -8.48 -30.98 4.95
C SER A 49 -9.82 -30.43 5.47
N TYR A 50 -9.99 -29.11 5.44
CA TYR A 50 -11.30 -28.50 5.67
C TYR A 50 -12.08 -28.55 4.35
N LYS A 51 -12.95 -29.55 4.21
CA LYS A 51 -13.96 -29.54 3.13
C LYS A 51 -15.11 -28.64 3.58
N ALA A 52 -15.40 -27.59 2.81
CA ALA A 52 -16.65 -26.86 3.00
C ALA A 52 -17.82 -27.83 2.75
N THR A 53 -18.72 -27.99 3.72
CA THR A 53 -19.91 -28.82 3.56
C THR A 53 -20.89 -28.13 2.60
N ASP A 54 -21.76 -28.90 1.96
CA ASP A 54 -22.81 -28.34 1.10
C ASP A 54 -23.71 -27.37 1.90
N ASP A 55 -23.93 -27.65 3.18
CA ASP A 55 -24.63 -26.75 4.12
C ASP A 55 -23.87 -25.44 4.36
N CYS A 56 -22.54 -25.49 4.47
CA CYS A 56 -21.70 -24.28 4.57
C CYS A 56 -21.77 -23.46 3.29
N LEU A 57 -21.67 -24.10 2.12
CA LEU A 57 -21.79 -23.43 0.83
C LEU A 57 -23.18 -22.81 0.62
N GLN A 58 -24.25 -23.52 1.02
CA GLN A 58 -25.61 -23.03 0.96
C GLN A 58 -25.80 -21.81 1.87
N LYS A 59 -25.26 -21.83 3.10
CA LYS A 59 -25.28 -20.67 4.01
C LYS A 59 -24.51 -19.47 3.47
N ILE A 60 -23.33 -19.71 2.88
CA ILE A 60 -22.55 -18.66 2.20
C ILE A 60 -23.37 -18.06 1.04
N TRP A 61 -24.00 -18.91 0.25
CA TRP A 61 -24.83 -18.47 -0.87
C TRP A 61 -26.04 -17.67 -0.39
N GLU A 62 -26.77 -18.14 0.62
CA GLU A 62 -27.90 -17.42 1.22
C GLU A 62 -27.50 -16.08 1.83
N LEU A 63 -26.31 -16.01 2.43
CA LEU A 63 -25.75 -14.80 3.00
C LEU A 63 -25.54 -13.75 1.90
N PHE A 64 -24.93 -14.11 0.78
CA PHE A 64 -24.66 -13.18 -0.32
C PHE A 64 -25.85 -12.94 -1.26
N ALA A 65 -26.79 -13.89 -1.34
CA ALA A 65 -27.98 -13.78 -2.18
C ALA A 65 -29.05 -12.88 -1.57
N ASN A 66 -29.14 -12.81 -0.25
CA ASN A 66 -30.21 -12.08 0.44
C ASN A 66 -29.74 -10.82 1.16
N ARG A 67 -28.43 -10.63 1.33
CA ARG A 67 -27.90 -9.51 2.11
C ARG A 67 -26.92 -8.70 1.30
N PRO A 68 -27.07 -7.36 1.26
CA PRO A 68 -26.01 -6.54 0.78
C PRO A 68 -24.80 -6.66 1.72
N PHE A 69 -23.61 -6.64 1.14
CA PHE A 69 -22.37 -6.60 1.90
C PHE A 69 -21.48 -5.50 1.34
N VAL A 70 -20.64 -4.95 2.22
CA VAL A 70 -19.76 -3.84 1.88
C VAL A 70 -18.33 -4.29 1.87
N LYS A 71 -17.65 -3.94 0.77
CA LYS A 71 -16.21 -4.05 0.67
C LYS A 71 -15.62 -2.64 0.76
N SER A 72 -14.78 -2.41 1.76
CA SER A 72 -13.99 -1.19 1.85
C SER A 72 -12.97 -1.17 0.71
N THR A 73 -12.73 0.03 0.19
CA THR A 73 -11.75 0.29 -0.86
C THR A 73 -11.24 1.73 -0.72
N GLN A 74 -10.30 2.14 -1.57
CA GLN A 74 -9.66 3.43 -1.51
C GLN A 74 -9.66 4.09 -2.89
N ARG A 75 -9.99 5.38 -2.91
CA ARG A 75 -9.92 6.23 -4.09
C ARG A 75 -8.75 7.17 -3.90
N VAL A 76 -7.88 7.23 -4.90
CA VAL A 76 -6.80 8.21 -4.94
C VAL A 76 -7.19 9.32 -5.90
N GLU A 77 -7.17 10.56 -5.41
CA GLU A 77 -7.22 11.74 -6.28
C GLU A 77 -5.86 12.39 -6.36
N ALA A 78 -5.37 12.65 -7.57
CA ALA A 78 -4.07 13.25 -7.81
C ALA A 78 -4.23 14.64 -8.40
N GLN A 79 -3.63 15.64 -7.76
CA GLN A 79 -3.67 17.03 -8.20
C GLN A 79 -2.27 17.66 -8.11
N SER A 80 -1.83 18.30 -9.18
CA SER A 80 -0.56 19.02 -9.20
C SER A 80 -0.65 20.33 -8.42
N PHE A 81 0.38 20.64 -7.64
CA PHE A 81 0.53 21.97 -7.07
C PHE A 81 0.68 23.04 -8.17
N PRO A 82 0.35 24.31 -7.89
CA PRO A 82 0.40 25.37 -8.90
C PRO A 82 1.82 25.81 -9.26
N THR A 83 2.83 25.48 -8.44
CA THR A 83 4.21 25.96 -8.62
C THR A 83 5.21 24.81 -8.49
N SER A 84 6.15 24.76 -9.44
CA SER A 84 7.32 23.87 -9.41
C SER A 84 8.36 24.31 -8.38
N THR A 85 9.37 23.49 -8.18
CA THR A 85 10.52 23.84 -7.34
C THR A 85 11.34 24.98 -7.95
N THR A 86 12.04 25.70 -7.07
CA THR A 86 12.89 26.86 -7.40
C THR A 86 14.34 26.59 -6.99
N THR A 87 15.26 27.49 -7.35
CA THR A 87 16.67 27.44 -6.93
C THR A 87 16.88 27.54 -5.42
N THR A 88 15.87 27.92 -4.65
CA THR A 88 15.93 28.00 -3.19
C THR A 88 15.19 26.86 -2.49
N GLY A 89 14.66 25.90 -3.27
CA GLY A 89 13.84 24.80 -2.78
C GLY A 89 12.38 24.93 -3.19
N MET A 90 11.51 24.35 -2.38
CA MET A 90 10.10 24.17 -2.68
C MET A 90 9.25 24.82 -1.59
N ILE A 91 8.41 25.77 -2.01
CA ILE A 91 7.35 26.35 -1.19
C ILE A 91 6.16 26.49 -2.12
N THR A 92 5.16 25.63 -1.95
CA THR A 92 3.97 25.64 -2.79
C THR A 92 2.74 25.35 -1.95
N SER A 93 1.60 25.88 -2.36
CA SER A 93 0.36 25.73 -1.62
C SER A 93 -0.83 25.67 -2.54
N GLN A 94 -1.82 24.88 -2.17
CA GLN A 94 -3.11 24.86 -2.82
C GLN A 94 -4.23 24.77 -1.79
N ASN A 95 -5.40 25.29 -2.15
CA ASN A 95 -6.59 25.22 -1.33
C ASN A 95 -7.53 24.21 -1.96
N ILE A 96 -7.74 23.07 -1.30
CA ILE A 96 -8.64 22.03 -1.76
C ILE A 96 -9.53 21.57 -0.60
N PRO A 97 -10.76 21.12 -0.88
CA PRO A 97 -11.55 20.42 0.12
C PRO A 97 -10.89 19.07 0.38
N LEU A 98 -10.85 18.68 1.65
CA LEU A 98 -10.36 17.36 2.07
C LEU A 98 -11.48 16.67 2.87
N PRO A 99 -12.48 16.09 2.21
CA PRO A 99 -13.51 15.30 2.87
C PRO A 99 -13.02 13.87 3.06
N TYR A 100 -13.05 13.38 4.31
CA TYR A 100 -12.77 11.97 4.66
C TYR A 100 -11.45 11.44 4.09
N VAL A 101 -10.39 12.25 4.16
CA VAL A 101 -9.07 11.87 3.68
C VAL A 101 -8.36 11.02 4.72
N THR A 102 -7.94 9.82 4.32
CA THR A 102 -7.23 8.85 5.18
C THR A 102 -5.76 9.18 5.23
N ASP A 103 -5.19 9.43 4.04
CA ASP A 103 -3.76 9.61 3.85
C ASP A 103 -3.50 10.66 2.77
N LEU A 104 -2.38 11.34 2.95
CA LEU A 104 -1.81 12.23 1.96
C LEU A 104 -0.47 11.66 1.54
N PHE A 105 -0.23 11.59 0.23
CA PHE A 105 1.12 11.31 -0.25
C PHE A 105 1.52 12.25 -1.38
N GLN A 106 2.83 12.48 -1.46
CA GLN A 106 3.44 13.41 -2.39
C GLN A 106 4.28 12.66 -3.41
N LEU A 107 4.06 12.99 -4.68
CA LEU A 107 4.85 12.50 -5.80
C LEU A 107 5.68 13.64 -6.40
N PHE A 108 6.88 13.28 -6.85
CA PHE A 108 7.89 14.20 -7.35
C PHE A 108 8.33 13.79 -8.75
N PRO A 109 7.53 14.12 -9.78
CA PRO A 109 7.89 13.87 -11.16
C PRO A 109 9.13 14.69 -11.55
N LYS A 110 10.02 14.06 -12.33
CA LYS A 110 11.22 14.71 -12.89
C LYS A 110 10.99 15.22 -14.32
N ASP A 111 10.09 14.58 -15.06
CA ASP A 111 9.71 14.89 -16.44
C ASP A 111 8.18 15.02 -16.50
N ALA A 112 7.64 15.96 -17.25
CA ALA A 112 6.19 16.10 -17.46
C ALA A 112 5.53 14.86 -18.10
N ARG A 113 6.32 14.00 -18.74
CA ARG A 113 5.90 12.71 -19.33
C ARG A 113 6.03 11.54 -18.35
N ALA A 114 6.52 11.77 -17.13
CA ALA A 114 6.66 10.72 -16.14
C ALA A 114 5.28 10.34 -15.58
N THR A 115 4.82 9.14 -15.92
CA THR A 115 3.51 8.63 -15.48
C THR A 115 3.60 7.76 -14.24
N ILE A 116 4.73 7.07 -14.04
CA ILE A 116 4.89 6.08 -12.97
C ILE A 116 6.19 6.26 -12.17
N CYS A 117 7.21 6.93 -12.69
CA CYS A 117 8.51 7.07 -12.03
C CYS A 117 8.64 8.41 -11.29
N TYR A 118 8.82 8.36 -9.97
CA TYR A 118 8.94 9.55 -9.12
C TYR A 118 10.24 9.50 -8.33
N VAL A 119 10.81 10.66 -8.00
CA VAL A 119 12.16 10.68 -7.41
C VAL A 119 12.17 11.34 -6.06
N ASN A 120 13.01 10.84 -5.15
CA ASN A 120 13.31 11.56 -3.93
C ASN A 120 13.95 12.91 -4.29
N PRO A 121 13.34 14.06 -3.95
CA PRO A 121 13.92 15.36 -4.26
C PRO A 121 15.25 15.61 -3.54
N SER A 122 15.60 14.80 -2.52
CA SER A 122 16.80 14.95 -1.69
C SER A 122 16.84 16.31 -0.99
N TYR A 123 15.73 16.65 -0.32
CA TYR A 123 15.51 17.94 0.33
C TYR A 123 15.54 17.77 1.85
N HIS A 124 16.04 18.78 2.55
CA HIS A 124 15.91 18.89 4.00
C HIS A 124 14.68 19.74 4.34
N TYR A 125 14.31 19.73 5.62
CA TYR A 125 13.20 20.54 6.12
C TYR A 125 11.88 20.27 5.35
N MET A 126 11.64 19.00 5.00
CA MET A 126 10.45 18.52 4.29
C MET A 126 9.29 18.29 5.25
N TYR A 127 8.16 18.94 4.98
CA TYR A 127 6.89 18.74 5.68
C TYR A 127 5.74 19.35 4.88
N VAL A 128 4.52 18.92 5.21
CA VAL A 128 3.27 19.49 4.75
C VAL A 128 2.58 20.18 5.91
N THR A 129 2.07 21.39 5.72
CA THR A 129 1.22 22.07 6.70
C THR A 129 -0.22 22.10 6.19
N THR A 130 -1.15 21.57 6.99
CA THR A 130 -2.60 21.57 6.70
C THR A 130 -3.36 21.75 8.01
N CYS A 131 -4.48 22.48 7.99
CA CYS A 131 -5.33 22.70 9.19
C CYS A 131 -4.56 23.20 10.43
N GLY A 132 -3.49 23.98 10.23
CA GLY A 132 -2.66 24.53 11.30
C GLY A 132 -1.68 23.55 11.95
N ARG A 133 -1.54 22.34 11.43
CA ARG A 133 -0.57 21.32 11.89
C ARG A 133 0.45 20.98 10.81
N ASN A 134 1.64 20.55 11.22
CA ASN A 134 2.69 20.10 10.34
C ASN A 134 2.74 18.57 10.31
N PHE A 135 3.05 18.01 9.15
CA PHE A 135 3.22 16.58 8.94
C PHE A 135 4.53 16.32 8.20
N PRO A 136 5.49 15.62 8.84
CA PRO A 136 5.56 15.33 10.27
C PRO A 136 5.64 16.60 11.15
N ASP A 137 5.40 16.47 12.46
CA ASP A 137 5.46 17.59 13.43
C ASP A 137 6.79 18.34 13.38
N MET A 138 7.88 17.57 13.27
CA MET A 138 9.23 18.08 13.05
C MET A 138 9.64 17.88 11.60
N PRO A 139 10.15 18.92 10.93
CA PRO A 139 10.51 18.84 9.53
C PRO A 139 11.70 17.89 9.33
N MET A 140 11.61 16.99 8.34
CA MET A 140 12.56 15.90 8.16
C MET A 140 13.46 16.09 6.94
N ASN A 141 14.59 15.38 6.92
CA ASN A 141 15.47 15.26 5.77
C ASN A 141 15.17 13.93 5.05
N THR A 142 14.92 14.00 3.74
CA THR A 142 14.55 12.82 2.95
C THR A 142 15.69 11.83 2.71
N LEU A 143 16.90 12.13 3.19
CA LEU A 143 18.07 11.25 3.15
C LEU A 143 18.41 10.61 4.50
N ASP A 144 17.70 10.97 5.58
CA ASP A 144 18.04 10.53 6.94
C ASP A 144 17.29 9.24 7.34
N GLN A 145 17.93 8.43 8.21
CA GLN A 145 17.36 7.17 8.73
C GLN A 145 15.94 7.33 9.29
N GLN A 146 15.66 8.44 9.95
CA GLN A 146 14.34 8.73 10.53
C GLN A 146 13.25 8.83 9.46
N PHE A 147 13.55 9.46 8.31
CA PHE A 147 12.62 9.54 7.20
C PHE A 147 12.33 8.16 6.61
N PHE A 148 13.36 7.32 6.45
CA PHE A 148 13.18 5.94 5.98
C PHE A 148 12.27 5.13 6.91
N GLN A 149 12.51 5.20 8.22
CA GLN A 149 11.68 4.50 9.19
C GLN A 149 10.23 4.99 9.14
N MET A 150 10.03 6.31 9.06
CA MET A 150 8.69 6.90 8.92
C MET A 150 7.99 6.37 7.67
N GLN A 151 8.68 6.27 6.53
CA GLN A 151 8.07 5.73 5.31
C GLN A 151 7.76 4.22 5.41
N LEU A 152 8.60 3.43 6.09
CA LEU A 152 8.31 1.99 6.30
C LEU A 152 7.06 1.80 7.16
N ASN A 153 6.98 2.54 8.27
CA ASN A 153 5.81 2.52 9.16
C ASN A 153 4.56 3.03 8.43
N ALA A 154 4.69 4.08 7.61
CA ALA A 154 3.62 4.62 6.79
C ALA A 154 3.05 3.66 5.75
N ASN A 155 3.81 2.64 5.37
CA ASN A 155 3.36 1.61 4.45
C ASN A 155 2.97 0.31 5.16
N ASN A 156 2.93 0.28 6.50
CA ASN A 156 2.72 -0.93 7.31
C ASN A 156 3.71 -2.07 6.95
N LEU A 157 4.93 -1.70 6.53
CA LEU A 157 6.02 -2.62 6.17
C LEU A 157 6.98 -2.87 7.36
N ASP A 158 6.61 -2.42 8.56
CA ASP A 158 7.34 -2.60 9.81
C ASP A 158 6.91 -3.85 10.60
N LEU A 159 5.92 -4.60 10.08
CA LEU A 159 5.33 -5.78 10.73
C LEU A 159 5.50 -7.06 9.88
N LEU A 160 4.40 -7.61 9.35
CA LEU A 160 4.36 -8.93 8.72
C LEU A 160 4.93 -8.95 7.29
N PHE A 161 4.98 -7.79 6.63
CA PHE A 161 5.34 -7.65 5.22
C PHE A 161 6.67 -6.92 5.05
N GLU A 162 7.54 -7.47 4.21
CA GLU A 162 8.84 -6.86 3.88
C GLU A 162 8.70 -5.87 2.71
N ALA A 163 9.52 -4.81 2.72
CA ALA A 163 9.64 -3.90 1.61
C ALA A 163 10.20 -4.60 0.36
N THR A 164 9.71 -4.24 -0.82
CA THR A 164 10.33 -4.71 -2.06
C THR A 164 11.69 -4.02 -2.25
N TYR A 165 12.64 -4.71 -2.88
CA TYR A 165 13.94 -4.13 -3.24
C TYR A 165 13.80 -2.81 -4.01
N GLN A 166 12.82 -2.71 -4.92
CA GLN A 166 12.58 -1.47 -5.67
C GLN A 166 12.14 -0.31 -4.76
N PHE A 167 11.28 -0.57 -3.78
CA PHE A 167 10.83 0.45 -2.84
C PHE A 167 11.99 0.92 -1.95
N GLU A 168 12.77 -0.02 -1.40
CA GLU A 168 13.93 0.33 -0.59
C GLU A 168 14.97 1.13 -1.38
N ASP A 169 15.31 0.68 -2.58
CA ASP A 169 16.27 1.36 -3.44
C ASP A 169 15.78 2.76 -3.83
N ALA A 170 14.49 2.90 -4.15
CA ALA A 170 13.89 4.18 -4.51
C ALA A 170 13.92 5.19 -3.34
N LEU A 171 13.82 4.70 -2.10
CA LEU A 171 14.03 5.53 -0.92
C LEU A 171 15.54 5.85 -0.76
N LYS A 172 16.40 4.82 -0.67
CA LYS A 172 17.79 4.91 -0.15
C LYS A 172 18.77 5.49 -1.15
N THR A 173 18.48 5.38 -2.43
CA THR A 173 19.44 5.75 -3.48
C THR A 173 19.55 7.26 -3.61
N VAL A 174 20.57 7.79 -2.94
CA VAL A 174 20.89 9.20 -3.01
C VAL A 174 21.35 9.58 -4.43
N ARG A 175 20.70 10.60 -4.99
CA ARG A 175 21.04 11.16 -6.31
C ARG A 175 22.11 12.25 -6.27
N ASN A 176 22.26 12.89 -5.11
CA ASN A 176 23.17 13.99 -4.89
C ASN A 176 24.12 13.68 -3.72
N THR A 177 25.42 13.80 -3.96
CA THR A 177 26.40 13.98 -2.89
C THR A 177 27.09 15.33 -3.12
N ALA A 178 28.36 15.49 -2.76
CA ALA A 178 29.15 16.64 -3.24
C ALA A 178 29.22 16.75 -4.79
N SER A 179 28.75 15.73 -5.52
CA SER A 179 28.58 15.75 -6.98
C SER A 179 27.20 15.23 -7.41
N ARG A 180 26.73 15.70 -8.58
CA ARG A 180 25.44 15.30 -9.18
C ARG A 180 25.55 13.96 -9.90
N ARG A 181 24.62 13.02 -9.64
CA ARG A 181 24.48 11.79 -10.44
C ARG A 181 23.30 11.87 -11.41
N LEU A 182 23.58 11.85 -12.72
CA LEU A 182 22.55 11.95 -13.77
C LEU A 182 21.78 10.63 -13.97
N ASN A 183 22.49 9.50 -14.02
CA ASN A 183 21.92 8.18 -14.27
C ASN A 183 21.94 7.34 -12.99
N ILE A 184 20.84 6.64 -12.73
CA ILE A 184 20.84 5.46 -11.83
C ILE A 184 20.19 4.30 -12.57
N TYR A 185 20.62 3.12 -12.15
CA TYR A 185 20.22 1.84 -12.69
C TYR A 185 18.86 1.35 -12.16
N ILE A 186 18.26 2.05 -11.19
CA ILE A 186 17.03 1.61 -10.54
C ILE A 186 15.78 2.25 -11.16
N ASP A 187 14.71 1.46 -11.18
CA ASP A 187 13.37 1.93 -11.50
C ASP A 187 12.77 2.63 -10.27
N LEU A 188 12.43 3.91 -10.44
CA LEU A 188 11.94 4.78 -9.37
C LEU A 188 10.41 4.78 -9.26
N THR A 189 9.78 3.76 -9.82
CA THR A 189 8.31 3.64 -9.87
C THR A 189 7.66 3.57 -8.49
N SER A 190 8.40 3.13 -7.47
CA SER A 190 7.84 2.93 -6.12
C SER A 190 8.00 4.12 -5.17
N PHE A 191 8.70 5.19 -5.57
CA PHE A 191 8.90 6.32 -4.65
C PHE A 191 7.63 7.15 -4.47
N ARG A 192 7.24 7.33 -3.22
CA ARG A 192 6.24 8.31 -2.77
C ARG A 192 6.57 8.73 -1.35
N ILE A 193 6.24 9.96 -0.98
CA ILE A 193 6.34 10.39 0.42
C ILE A 193 4.94 10.36 1.01
N ILE A 194 4.68 9.41 1.91
CA ILE A 194 3.43 9.34 2.67
C ILE A 194 3.58 10.21 3.92
N PHE A 195 2.59 11.08 4.14
CA PHE A 195 2.40 11.81 5.38
C PHE A 195 1.21 11.16 6.10
N GLN A 196 1.51 10.31 7.09
CA GLN A 196 0.47 9.63 7.87
C GLN A 196 -0.35 10.66 8.65
N TYR A 197 -1.65 10.67 8.40
CA TYR A 197 -2.61 11.42 9.22
C TYR A 197 -3.21 10.53 10.31
N GLU A 198 -3.32 9.22 10.04
CA GLU A 198 -3.85 8.22 10.97
C GLU A 198 -2.96 8.09 12.23
N MET A 199 -3.58 8.21 13.41
CA MET A 199 -2.94 7.82 14.66
C MET A 199 -2.93 6.29 14.73
N ASN A 200 -1.72 5.71 14.76
CA ASN A 200 -1.54 4.28 15.01
C ASN A 200 -1.86 3.98 16.49
N SER A 201 -3.14 3.85 16.84
CA SER A 201 -3.57 3.40 18.18
C SER A 201 -3.65 1.89 18.22
N ASN A 202 -2.64 1.26 18.81
CA ASN A 202 -2.54 -0.16 19.21
C ASN A 202 -3.89 -0.91 19.37
N GLY A 203 -4.47 -1.37 18.25
CA GLY A 203 -5.63 -2.27 18.24
C GLY A 203 -7.02 -1.63 18.35
N ALA A 204 -7.16 -0.31 18.31
CA ALA A 204 -8.44 0.35 18.12
C ALA A 204 -8.31 1.28 16.91
N LEU A 205 -8.94 0.93 15.79
CA LEU A 205 -9.09 1.82 14.62
C LEU A 205 -10.00 3.00 15.04
N ILE A 206 -9.47 3.96 15.78
CA ILE A 206 -10.16 5.23 16.03
C ILE A 206 -9.77 6.14 14.87
N PHE A 207 -10.66 6.17 13.89
CA PHE A 207 -10.52 7.01 12.71
C PHE A 207 -10.72 8.48 13.09
N ASP A 208 -9.66 9.27 13.02
CA ASP A 208 -9.73 10.74 12.96
C ASP A 208 -9.18 11.18 11.61
N GLY A 209 -9.74 10.62 10.52
CA GLY A 209 -9.39 11.05 9.16
C GLY A 209 -9.58 12.56 9.01
N LEU A 210 -8.84 13.18 8.09
CA LEU A 210 -8.98 14.63 7.90
C LEU A 210 -10.30 14.89 7.18
N ASP A 211 -11.26 15.44 7.92
CA ASP A 211 -12.53 15.93 7.38
C ASP A 211 -12.66 17.44 7.58
N THR A 212 -12.81 18.12 6.45
CA THR A 212 -12.98 19.57 6.39
C THR A 212 -14.43 19.97 6.16
N ASN A 213 -15.37 19.02 6.20
CA ASN A 213 -16.79 19.26 5.88
C ASN A 213 -16.95 19.96 4.53
N ASN A 214 -16.18 19.53 3.52
CA ASN A 214 -16.10 20.14 2.19
C ASN A 214 -15.63 21.61 2.17
N GLN A 215 -15.05 22.13 3.25
CA GLN A 215 -14.44 23.45 3.26
C GLN A 215 -13.03 23.39 2.67
N ASN A 216 -12.67 24.41 1.89
CA ASN A 216 -11.33 24.52 1.35
C ASN A 216 -10.32 24.79 2.48
N VAL A 217 -9.32 23.92 2.60
CA VAL A 217 -8.18 24.13 3.51
C VAL A 217 -6.90 24.28 2.72
N SER A 218 -5.98 25.08 3.27
CA SER A 218 -4.67 25.29 2.67
C SER A 218 -3.74 24.13 3.01
N ILE A 219 -3.23 23.47 1.98
CA ILE A 219 -2.16 22.48 2.06
C ILE A 219 -0.90 23.14 1.56
N LYS A 220 0.12 23.24 2.40
CA LYS A 220 1.39 23.88 2.07
C LYS A 220 2.50 22.85 2.12
N LEU A 221 3.12 22.58 0.97
CA LEU A 221 4.30 21.73 0.87
C LEU A 221 5.55 22.60 0.95
N ARG A 222 6.46 22.25 1.86
CA ARG A 222 7.74 22.93 2.03
C ARG A 222 8.91 21.96 1.99
N GLY A 223 10.02 22.44 1.45
CA GLY A 223 11.27 21.71 1.32
C GLY A 223 12.43 22.62 0.97
N ALA A 224 13.59 22.40 1.58
CA ALA A 224 14.79 23.17 1.32
C ALA A 224 15.90 22.30 0.73
N LEU A 225 16.78 22.92 -0.05
CA LEU A 225 17.82 22.21 -0.80
C LEU A 225 18.94 21.71 0.11
N ILE A 226 19.23 20.40 0.06
CA ILE A 226 20.47 19.86 0.67
C ILE A 226 21.69 20.27 -0.18
N TYR A 227 21.52 20.28 -1.50
CA TYR A 227 22.56 20.56 -2.48
C TYR A 227 22.12 21.71 -3.39
N GLN A 228 23.00 22.68 -3.65
CA GLN A 228 22.67 23.93 -4.34
C GLN A 228 23.36 24.06 -5.71
N GLY A 229 22.82 24.93 -6.56
CA GLY A 229 23.37 25.21 -7.89
C GLY A 229 23.32 23.98 -8.79
N ASP A 230 24.42 23.69 -9.50
CA ASP A 230 24.51 22.59 -10.46
C ASP A 230 24.41 21.19 -9.82
N THR A 231 24.55 21.11 -8.49
CA THR A 231 24.49 19.85 -7.74
C THR A 231 23.07 19.40 -7.39
N ASP A 232 22.05 20.25 -7.56
CA ASP A 232 20.65 19.86 -7.38
C ASP A 232 20.15 19.05 -8.59
N CYS A 233 20.12 17.71 -8.47
CA CYS A 233 19.60 16.84 -9.53
C CYS A 233 18.08 16.87 -9.74
N TYR A 234 17.32 17.35 -8.76
CA TYR A 234 15.87 17.40 -8.86
C TYR A 234 15.45 18.65 -9.63
N TYR A 235 16.00 19.80 -9.24
CA TYR A 235 15.75 21.08 -9.92
C TYR A 235 16.45 21.18 -11.29
N ASN A 236 17.66 20.63 -11.45
CA ASN A 236 18.34 20.53 -12.74
C ASN A 236 18.16 19.13 -13.33
N VAL A 237 17.09 18.94 -14.08
CA VAL A 237 16.70 17.62 -14.63
C VAL A 237 17.78 17.05 -15.54
N ASP A 238 18.33 17.89 -16.40
CA ASP A 238 19.38 17.60 -17.37
C ASP A 238 20.38 18.77 -17.47
N LEU A 239 21.33 18.65 -18.40
CA LEU A 239 22.29 19.73 -18.72
C LEU A 239 21.67 20.86 -19.55
N MET A 240 20.45 20.70 -20.06
CA MET A 240 19.75 21.65 -20.92
C MET A 240 18.84 22.59 -20.11
N SER A 241 19.11 22.74 -18.81
CA SER A 241 18.35 23.60 -17.89
C SER A 241 16.87 23.24 -17.77
N ARG A 242 16.50 21.98 -18.07
CA ARG A 242 15.13 21.53 -17.89
C ARG A 242 14.76 21.50 -16.41
N ARG A 243 13.54 21.96 -16.11
CA ARG A 243 12.97 22.03 -14.75
C ARG A 243 11.94 20.92 -14.53
N PRO A 244 11.83 20.40 -13.29
CA PRO A 244 10.80 19.43 -12.98
C PRO A 244 9.40 20.08 -13.04
N PRO A 245 8.38 19.32 -13.43
CA PRO A 245 6.99 19.76 -13.28
C PRO A 245 6.63 19.90 -11.79
N PRO A 246 5.48 20.55 -11.47
CA PRO A 246 5.06 20.70 -10.10
C PRO A 246 4.89 19.35 -9.38
N PRO A 247 5.18 19.29 -8.08
CA PRO A 247 4.87 18.12 -7.26
C PRO A 247 3.37 17.79 -7.33
N ILE A 248 3.03 16.51 -7.25
CA ILE A 248 1.64 16.04 -7.30
C ILE A 248 1.21 15.59 -5.90
N LEU A 249 0.19 16.24 -5.37
CA LEU A 249 -0.48 15.80 -4.15
C LEU A 249 -1.47 14.68 -4.50
N CYS A 250 -1.43 13.61 -3.73
CA CYS A 250 -2.41 12.55 -3.79
C CYS A 250 -3.18 12.49 -2.47
N THR A 251 -4.51 12.58 -2.54
CA THR A 251 -5.42 12.39 -1.41
C THR A 251 -6.05 11.01 -1.53
N ILE A 252 -5.99 10.23 -0.45
CA ILE A 252 -6.63 8.93 -0.36
C ILE A 252 -7.94 9.10 0.40
N HIS A 253 -9.04 8.63 -0.19
CA HIS A 253 -10.37 8.62 0.42
C HIS A 253 -10.82 7.19 0.62
N TYR A 254 -11.46 6.90 1.75
CA TYR A 254 -12.21 5.65 1.88
C TYR A 254 -13.49 5.73 1.04
N ILE A 255 -13.73 4.64 0.32
CA ILE A 255 -14.90 4.45 -0.52
C ILE A 255 -15.43 3.03 -0.30
N PHE A 256 -16.68 2.81 -0.68
CA PHE A 256 -17.37 1.56 -0.42
C PHE A 256 -17.94 0.98 -1.70
N TRP A 257 -17.76 -0.32 -1.84
CA TRP A 257 -18.44 -1.10 -2.86
C TRP A 257 -19.60 -1.81 -2.16
N LEU A 258 -20.81 -1.36 -2.48
CA LEU A 258 -22.03 -1.98 -2.04
C LEU A 258 -22.41 -3.07 -3.04
N PHE A 259 -22.32 -4.31 -2.59
CA PHE A 259 -22.85 -5.46 -3.29
C PHE A 259 -24.23 -5.74 -2.75
N GLY A 260 -25.22 -5.94 -3.62
CA GLY A 260 -26.56 -6.29 -3.15
C GLY A 260 -27.41 -6.95 -4.23
N PRO A 261 -28.39 -7.77 -3.81
CA PRO A 261 -29.30 -8.43 -4.73
C PRO A 261 -30.26 -7.45 -5.43
N ALA A 262 -30.49 -6.27 -4.84
CA ALA A 262 -31.40 -5.24 -5.35
C ALA A 262 -31.08 -4.80 -6.79
N ASN A 263 -29.81 -4.88 -7.21
CA ASN A 263 -29.38 -4.55 -8.58
C ASN A 263 -29.01 -5.80 -9.39
N GLY A 264 -29.67 -6.94 -9.14
CA GLY A 264 -29.40 -8.19 -9.86
C GLY A 264 -28.02 -8.78 -9.59
N GLY A 265 -27.48 -8.55 -8.38
CA GLY A 265 -26.13 -8.99 -8.01
C GLY A 265 -25.00 -8.10 -8.55
N SER A 266 -25.33 -6.92 -9.10
CA SER A 266 -24.31 -5.96 -9.53
C SER A 266 -23.79 -5.11 -8.36
N CYS A 267 -22.52 -4.70 -8.47
CA CYS A 267 -21.88 -3.81 -7.52
C CYS A 267 -22.20 -2.36 -7.87
N VAL A 268 -22.58 -1.57 -6.87
CA VAL A 268 -22.67 -0.11 -7.00
C VAL A 268 -21.54 0.54 -6.22
N TYR A 269 -20.90 1.48 -6.88
CA TYR A 269 -19.86 2.30 -6.31
C TYR A 269 -20.48 3.48 -5.57
N ASP A 270 -20.27 3.57 -4.26
CA ASP A 270 -20.77 4.65 -3.43
C ASP A 270 -19.64 5.61 -3.05
N VAL A 271 -19.86 6.88 -3.39
CA VAL A 271 -18.94 8.00 -3.13
C VAL A 271 -19.61 9.13 -2.35
N ASN A 272 -20.91 9.02 -2.11
CA ASN A 272 -21.70 10.10 -1.54
C ASN A 272 -21.95 9.88 -0.05
N ASN A 273 -22.06 8.62 0.37
CA ASN A 273 -22.31 8.27 1.76
C ASN A 273 -20.99 8.12 2.53
N THR A 274 -21.01 8.59 3.77
CA THR A 274 -19.93 8.43 4.75
C THR A 274 -19.81 6.99 5.24
N PHE A 275 -18.69 6.65 5.88
CA PHE A 275 -18.52 5.32 6.49
C PHE A 275 -19.63 5.01 7.50
N ASP A 276 -19.97 5.96 8.36
CA ASP A 276 -21.01 5.77 9.39
C ASP A 276 -22.40 5.65 8.77
N GLU A 277 -22.70 6.39 7.69
CA GLU A 277 -23.96 6.24 6.96
C GLU A 277 -24.05 4.88 6.28
N VAL A 278 -22.99 4.43 5.61
CA VAL A 278 -22.92 3.09 5.01
C VAL A 278 -23.03 2.01 6.08
N LEU A 279 -22.35 2.16 7.22
CA LEU A 279 -22.48 1.25 8.35
C LEU A 279 -23.90 1.25 8.88
N SER A 280 -24.55 2.39 9.09
CA SER A 280 -25.92 2.46 9.61
C SER A 280 -26.95 1.76 8.70
N GLN A 281 -26.74 1.80 7.38
CA GLN A 281 -27.54 1.05 6.40
C GLN A 281 -27.38 -0.47 6.54
N ILE A 282 -26.26 -0.94 7.10
CA ILE A 282 -25.94 -2.36 7.32
C ILE A 282 -26.20 -2.77 8.79
N GLU A 283 -25.98 -1.88 9.75
CA GLU A 283 -26.05 -2.10 11.21
C GLU A 283 -27.47 -2.28 11.73
N GLY A 284 -28.49 -1.88 10.97
CA GLY A 284 -29.84 -2.41 11.17
C GLY A 284 -29.91 -3.95 11.17
N PHE A 285 -28.85 -4.64 10.72
CA PHE A 285 -28.83 -6.09 10.48
C PHE A 285 -27.59 -6.85 11.03
N ILE A 286 -26.58 -6.19 11.62
CA ILE A 286 -25.35 -6.85 12.14
C ILE A 286 -25.56 -7.57 13.49
N ASN A 287 -26.67 -7.32 14.20
CA ASN A 287 -27.00 -8.01 15.46
C ASN A 287 -27.21 -9.54 15.35
N ASN A 288 -27.07 -10.15 14.16
CA ASN A 288 -27.29 -11.57 13.92
C ASN A 288 -26.02 -12.35 13.47
N ILE A 289 -24.81 -11.80 13.62
CA ILE A 289 -23.55 -12.50 13.25
C ILE A 289 -22.66 -12.77 14.48
N TYR A 290 -23.28 -13.05 15.62
CA TYR A 290 -22.64 -13.80 16.70
C TYR A 290 -23.61 -14.84 17.23
N PHE A 291 -23.60 -16.03 16.60
CA PHE A 291 -23.78 -17.34 17.22
C PHE A 291 -23.19 -18.42 16.29
#